data_AF-A0A2V8D4S5-F1
#
_entry.id   AF-A0A2V8D4S5-F1
#
_cell.length_a   1.000
_cell.length_b   1.000
_cell.length_c   1.000
_cell.angle_alpha   90.00
_cell.angle_beta   90.00
_cell.angle_gamma   90.00
#
_symmetry.space_group_name_H-M   'P 1'
#
loop_
_entity.id
_entity.type
_entity.pdbx_description
1 polymer ?
#
loop_
_entity_poly.entity_id
_entity_poly.type
_entity_poly.pdbx_seq_one_letter_code
_entity_poly.pdbx_strand_id
1 'polypeptide(L)'
;MIRRLSAALVVAMMPLLGEAIAPASAATPCANLAALTVPTVTIKSATAIAAGPFTPSGSGTVAMTLPAFCRVEATARPTSDSEIKFEVWIPPAEAWNGKLEGVGNGGYSGAIGYAAMAAGLRRGYAVASTDTGHAGDDMKFGQGHPEKVIDWAYRSIHVMTETSKLVVRVAQGKFADHAYFVGCSSGGHQALSEAQRYPDDYDGISAGDPANNRIRQTFAFLHSWNATHGADGKPTIPDNKLSLLTKAAVEMCDGLDGLKDGIIDDPRRCHFDPARLLCKAGDEATCLTAAQVDAAKKTYEGVKNPRTGEQIFTG
;
A
#
# COMPACT_ATOMS: atom_id res chain seq x y z
N MET A 1 2.80 63.83 -25.75
CA MET A 1 3.74 64.31 -24.71
C MET A 1 4.37 63.11 -24.03
N ILE A 2 5.61 62.81 -24.39
CA ILE A 2 6.38 61.65 -23.95
C ILE A 2 7.11 62.05 -22.65
N ARG A 3 6.75 61.48 -21.51
CA ARG A 3 7.55 61.60 -20.27
C ARG A 3 8.49 60.40 -20.19
N ARG A 4 9.76 60.63 -20.51
CA ARG A 4 10.87 59.70 -20.27
C ARG A 4 11.18 59.71 -18.77
N LEU A 5 11.00 58.58 -18.10
CA LEU A 5 11.54 58.33 -16.76
C LEU A 5 12.85 57.57 -16.92
N SER A 6 13.95 58.24 -16.63
CA SER A 6 15.27 57.63 -16.51
C SER A 6 15.34 56.86 -15.19
N ALA A 7 15.34 55.54 -15.25
CA ALA A 7 15.66 54.70 -14.09
C ALA A 7 17.17 54.42 -14.08
N ALA A 8 17.87 54.94 -13.08
CA ALA A 8 19.27 54.67 -12.84
C ALA A 8 19.43 53.21 -12.37
N LEU A 9 20.30 52.45 -13.03
CA LEU A 9 20.64 51.07 -12.68
C LEU A 9 21.59 51.10 -11.48
N VAL A 10 21.08 50.79 -10.28
CA VAL A 10 21.93 50.54 -9.10
C VAL A 10 22.32 49.07 -9.14
N VAL A 11 23.59 48.80 -9.47
CA VAL A 11 24.18 47.46 -9.35
C VAL A 11 24.48 47.23 -7.87
N ALA A 12 23.60 46.50 -7.18
CA ALA A 12 23.88 46.00 -5.84
C ALA A 12 24.81 44.78 -5.96
N MET A 13 26.07 44.93 -5.54
CA MET A 13 26.95 43.78 -5.31
C MET A 13 26.41 42.99 -4.11
N MET A 14 25.79 41.84 -4.38
CA MET A 14 25.50 40.85 -3.34
C MET A 14 26.83 40.22 -2.88
N PRO A 15 27.13 40.20 -1.57
CA PRO A 15 28.25 39.42 -1.08
C PRO A 15 27.95 37.93 -1.30
N LEU A 16 28.87 37.24 -1.97
CA LEU A 16 28.90 35.77 -2.03
C LEU A 16 29.03 35.25 -0.59
N LEU A 17 27.90 34.85 -0.01
CA LEU A 17 27.87 33.98 1.16
C LEU A 17 28.47 32.65 0.72
N GLY A 18 29.75 32.45 1.03
CA GLY A 18 30.37 31.14 0.92
C GLY A 18 29.53 30.15 1.73
N GLU A 19 28.99 29.14 1.06
CA GLU A 19 28.39 27.99 1.72
C GLU A 19 29.47 27.38 2.61
N ALA A 20 29.32 27.58 3.92
CA ALA A 20 30.06 26.81 4.89
C ALA A 20 29.62 25.35 4.68
N ILE A 21 30.47 24.58 3.99
CA ILE A 21 30.36 23.13 3.94
C ILE A 21 30.50 22.67 5.39
N ALA A 22 29.37 22.43 6.04
CA ALA A 22 29.35 21.81 7.35
C ALA A 22 30.08 20.48 7.21
N PRO A 23 31.07 20.17 8.08
CA PRO A 23 31.71 18.87 8.05
C PRO A 23 30.62 17.81 8.17
N ALA A 24 30.68 16.79 7.31
CA ALA A 24 29.80 15.63 7.40
C ALA A 24 29.86 15.12 8.84
N SER A 25 28.77 15.30 9.59
CA SER A 25 28.67 14.79 10.96
C SER A 25 28.96 13.30 10.90
N ALA A 26 29.89 12.82 11.73
CA ALA A 26 30.10 11.39 11.89
C ALA A 26 28.74 10.73 12.14
N ALA A 27 28.44 9.65 11.41
CA ALA A 27 27.18 8.93 11.52
C ALA A 27 26.89 8.63 13.00
N THR A 28 25.69 8.96 13.46
CA THR A 28 25.31 8.78 14.86
C THR A 28 25.29 7.28 15.17
N PRO A 29 25.96 6.80 16.24
CA PRO A 29 25.84 5.40 16.65
C PRO A 29 24.37 5.00 16.80
N CYS A 30 23.97 3.86 16.23
CA CYS A 30 22.58 3.42 16.17
C CYS A 30 21.85 3.54 17.53
N ALA A 31 22.51 3.13 18.62
CA ALA A 31 21.97 3.17 19.97
C ALA A 31 21.52 4.58 20.43
N ASN A 32 22.15 5.64 19.91
CA ASN A 32 21.80 7.02 20.30
C ASN A 32 20.45 7.47 19.71
N LEU A 33 19.94 6.81 18.67
CA LEU A 33 18.60 7.11 18.13
C LEU A 33 17.49 6.82 19.14
N ALA A 34 17.75 5.99 20.15
CA ALA A 34 16.81 5.75 21.25
C ALA A 34 16.52 7.02 22.09
N ALA A 35 17.41 8.02 22.06
CA ALA A 35 17.22 9.30 22.74
C ALA A 35 16.50 10.35 21.89
N LEU A 36 16.18 10.04 20.62
CA LEU A 36 15.50 10.98 19.74
C LEU A 36 14.09 11.28 20.27
N THR A 37 13.80 12.56 20.49
CA THR A 37 12.48 13.02 20.92
C THR A 37 11.70 13.55 19.73
N VAL A 38 10.53 12.97 19.49
CA VAL A 38 9.57 13.40 18.46
C VAL A 38 8.20 13.54 19.14
N PRO A 39 7.47 14.65 18.96
CA PRO A 39 6.15 14.82 19.56
C PRO A 39 5.23 13.64 19.27
N THR A 40 4.52 13.15 20.29
CA THR A 40 3.59 12.00 20.20
C THR A 40 4.23 10.66 19.85
N VAL A 41 5.56 10.58 19.68
CA VAL A 41 6.26 9.34 19.32
C VAL A 41 7.30 8.99 20.38
N THR A 42 7.33 7.71 20.76
CA THR A 42 8.36 7.15 21.62
C THR A 42 9.20 6.17 20.82
N ILE A 43 10.52 6.42 20.74
CA ILE A 43 11.48 5.43 20.25
C ILE A 43 11.69 4.41 21.37
N LYS A 44 11.25 3.16 21.15
CA LYS A 44 11.35 2.08 22.13
C LYS A 44 12.75 1.49 22.17
N SER A 45 13.38 1.33 21.01
CA SER A 45 14.71 0.76 20.89
C SER A 45 15.40 1.27 19.63
N ALA A 46 16.73 1.27 19.66
CA ALA A 46 17.56 1.43 18.47
C ALA A 46 18.75 0.47 18.59
N THR A 47 18.80 -0.55 17.74
CA THR A 47 19.76 -1.66 17.87
C THR A 47 20.50 -1.89 16.56
N ALA A 48 21.82 -1.97 16.62
CA ALA A 48 22.63 -2.37 15.48
C ALA A 48 22.48 -3.87 15.23
N ILE A 49 22.09 -4.25 14.02
CA ILE A 49 21.93 -5.62 13.56
C ILE A 49 23.07 -5.93 12.57
N ALA A 50 23.82 -6.99 12.86
CA ALA A 50 24.88 -7.47 11.97
C ALA A 50 24.30 -8.07 10.68
N ALA A 51 25.08 -8.04 9.61
CA ALA A 51 24.72 -8.72 8.37
C ALA A 51 24.56 -10.23 8.61
N GLY A 52 23.53 -10.84 8.02
CA GLY A 52 23.26 -12.27 8.17
C GLY A 52 21.77 -12.59 8.33
N PRO A 53 21.44 -13.80 8.83
CA PRO A 53 20.08 -14.18 9.14
C PRO A 53 19.46 -13.29 10.22
N PHE A 54 18.27 -12.78 9.95
CA PHE A 54 17.50 -11.95 10.88
C PHE A 54 16.03 -12.35 10.85
N THR A 55 15.44 -12.45 12.04
CA THR A 55 14.00 -12.66 12.23
C THR A 55 13.52 -11.62 13.24
N PRO A 56 12.62 -10.69 12.86
CA PRO A 56 12.00 -9.80 13.82
C PRO A 56 11.25 -10.60 14.90
N SER A 57 11.59 -10.37 16.17
CA SER A 57 11.03 -11.10 17.30
C SER A 57 9.50 -11.00 17.35
N GLY A 58 8.82 -12.14 17.55
CA GLY A 58 7.35 -12.16 17.70
C GLY A 58 6.55 -11.89 16.42
N SER A 59 7.21 -11.72 15.27
CA SER A 59 6.54 -11.39 14.00
C SER A 59 5.91 -12.58 13.27
N GLY A 60 6.29 -13.81 13.60
CA GLY A 60 5.90 -15.01 12.85
C GLY A 60 6.50 -15.09 11.42
N THR A 61 7.39 -14.15 11.07
CA THR A 61 8.04 -14.13 9.76
C THR A 61 9.15 -15.17 9.62
N VAL A 62 9.37 -15.62 8.38
CA VAL A 62 10.51 -16.49 8.03
C VAL A 62 11.80 -15.69 8.12
N ALA A 63 12.89 -16.35 8.55
CA ALA A 63 14.21 -15.74 8.62
C ALA A 63 14.64 -15.16 7.25
N MET A 64 15.18 -13.94 7.28
CA MET A 64 15.65 -13.21 6.10
C MET A 64 17.15 -12.99 6.21
N THR A 65 17.90 -13.21 5.13
CA THR A 65 19.30 -12.77 5.07
C THR A 65 19.36 -11.31 4.65
N LEU A 66 19.88 -10.45 5.52
CA LEU A 66 19.92 -9.00 5.33
C LEU A 66 21.35 -8.46 5.41
N PRO A 67 21.65 -7.30 4.77
CA PRO A 67 22.83 -6.52 5.10
C PRO A 67 22.78 -6.05 6.55
N ALA A 68 23.88 -5.51 7.08
CA ALA A 68 23.86 -4.86 8.39
C ALA A 68 22.92 -3.64 8.35
N PHE A 69 22.28 -3.31 9.47
CA PHE A 69 21.39 -2.16 9.58
C PHE A 69 21.19 -1.72 11.04
N CYS A 70 20.77 -0.48 11.24
CA CYS A 70 20.21 -0.01 12.49
C CYS A 70 18.69 -0.23 12.47
N ARG A 71 18.18 -1.01 13.43
CA ARG A 71 16.75 -1.25 13.65
C ARG A 71 16.23 -0.29 14.69
N VAL A 72 15.31 0.59 14.31
CA VAL A 72 14.63 1.51 15.22
C VAL A 72 13.17 1.05 15.37
N GLU A 73 12.75 0.77 16.60
CA GLU A 73 11.37 0.40 16.94
C GLU A 73 10.70 1.60 17.61
N ALA A 74 9.54 2.03 17.11
CA ALA A 74 8.84 3.21 17.59
C ALA A 74 7.36 2.94 17.85
N THR A 75 6.74 3.83 18.64
CA THR A 75 5.29 3.85 18.83
C THR A 75 4.78 5.28 18.84
N ALA A 76 3.86 5.59 17.92
CA ALA A 76 3.18 6.87 17.84
C ALA A 76 1.80 6.81 18.50
N ARG A 77 1.43 7.90 19.18
CA ARG A 77 0.15 8.12 19.86
C ARG A 77 -0.38 9.52 19.53
N PRO A 78 -0.76 9.79 18.27
CA PRO A 78 -1.29 11.10 17.86
C PRO A 78 -2.61 11.43 18.57
N THR A 79 -3.33 10.42 19.07
CA THR A 79 -4.53 10.56 19.90
C THR A 79 -4.48 9.61 21.09
N SER A 80 -5.42 9.75 22.04
CA SER A 80 -5.54 8.86 23.20
C SER A 80 -5.95 7.43 22.84
N ASP A 81 -6.55 7.20 21.67
CA ASP A 81 -7.01 5.89 21.19
C ASP A 81 -6.05 5.27 20.14
N SER A 82 -5.02 6.01 19.77
CA SER A 82 -3.97 5.57 18.84
C SER A 82 -2.84 4.82 19.54
N GLU A 83 -2.41 3.73 18.91
CA GLU A 83 -1.17 3.02 19.21
C GLU A 83 -0.59 2.48 17.91
N ILE A 84 0.15 3.31 17.20
CA ILE A 84 0.75 2.96 15.91
C ILE A 84 2.18 2.50 16.16
N LYS A 85 2.47 1.22 15.96
CA LYS A 85 3.85 0.71 16.00
C LYS A 85 4.43 0.76 14.60
N PHE A 86 5.68 1.13 14.51
CA PHE A 86 6.39 1.13 13.24
C PHE A 86 7.87 0.93 13.47
N GLU A 87 8.54 0.52 12.41
CA GLU A 87 9.98 0.34 12.40
C GLU A 87 10.62 1.12 11.27
N VAL A 88 11.84 1.57 11.54
CA VAL A 88 12.72 2.17 10.54
C VAL A 88 14.01 1.35 10.52
N TRP A 89 14.37 0.80 9.37
CA TRP A 89 15.63 0.09 9.19
C TRP A 89 16.56 0.93 8.32
N ILE A 90 17.74 1.24 8.84
CA ILE A 90 18.67 2.18 8.22
C ILE A 90 19.97 1.43 7.93
N PRO A 91 20.39 1.27 6.66
CA PRO A 91 21.68 0.66 6.35
C PRO A 91 22.84 1.55 6.83
N PRO A 92 24.05 0.99 7.04
CA PRO A 92 25.27 1.78 7.24
C PRO A 92 25.44 2.85 6.17
N ALA A 93 26.10 3.96 6.51
CA ALA A 93 26.21 5.13 5.64
C ALA A 93 26.83 4.79 4.27
N GLU A 94 27.82 3.89 4.26
CA GLU A 94 28.49 3.39 3.06
C GLU A 94 27.62 2.49 2.17
N ALA A 95 26.55 1.91 2.72
CA ALA A 95 25.60 1.06 2.02
C ALA A 95 24.26 1.77 1.72
N TRP A 96 24.06 2.97 2.26
CA TRP A 96 22.85 3.74 2.03
C TRP A 96 22.89 4.44 0.67
N ASN A 97 21.85 4.25 -0.12
CA ASN A 97 21.73 4.82 -1.47
C ASN A 97 21.14 6.25 -1.49
N GLY A 98 21.06 6.90 -0.33
CA GLY A 98 20.50 8.25 -0.17
C GLY A 98 18.98 8.32 -0.13
N LYS A 99 18.24 7.20 -0.19
CA LYS A 99 16.78 7.20 -0.31
C LYS A 99 16.06 6.56 0.87
N LEU A 100 14.81 6.99 1.08
CA LEU A 100 13.84 6.40 2.00
C LEU A 100 12.77 5.64 1.19
N GLU A 101 12.35 4.47 1.65
CA GLU A 101 11.23 3.70 1.08
C GLU A 101 10.23 3.32 2.19
N GLY A 102 9.04 3.91 2.16
CA GLY A 102 7.91 3.45 2.95
C GLY A 102 7.21 2.28 2.24
N VAL A 103 6.80 1.25 2.98
CA VAL A 103 6.07 0.11 2.42
C VAL A 103 4.69 -0.05 3.08
N GLY A 104 3.69 -0.28 2.23
CA GLY A 104 2.29 -0.44 2.66
C GLY A 104 1.94 -1.85 3.15
N ASN A 105 0.70 -2.00 3.61
CA ASN A 105 0.16 -3.21 4.21
C ASN A 105 -0.79 -3.97 3.25
N GLY A 106 -1.29 -5.13 3.67
CA GLY A 106 -2.33 -5.90 2.97
C GLY A 106 -3.62 -5.99 3.79
N GLY A 107 -4.77 -6.23 3.14
CA GLY A 107 -6.06 -6.42 3.81
C GLY A 107 -6.44 -5.33 4.82
N TYR A 108 -6.64 -5.74 6.06
CA TYR A 108 -6.89 -4.90 7.22
C TYR A 108 -5.74 -5.07 8.24
N SER A 109 -4.54 -5.37 7.73
CA SER A 109 -3.47 -5.95 8.53
C SER A 109 -2.90 -4.96 9.54
N GLY A 110 -2.95 -5.38 10.80
CA GLY A 110 -2.32 -4.76 11.95
C GLY A 110 -0.87 -5.20 12.15
N ALA A 111 -0.08 -5.30 11.07
CA ALA A 111 1.27 -5.87 11.12
C ALA A 111 2.27 -5.17 10.20
N ILE A 112 3.52 -5.06 10.68
CA ILE A 112 4.65 -4.46 9.96
C ILE A 112 5.05 -5.33 8.78
N GLY A 113 5.21 -4.72 7.60
CA GLY A 113 5.55 -5.38 6.34
C GLY A 113 7.03 -5.76 6.20
N TYR A 114 7.54 -6.62 7.09
CA TYR A 114 8.97 -6.94 7.17
C TYR A 114 9.59 -7.50 5.87
N ALA A 115 8.85 -8.32 5.11
CA ALA A 115 9.35 -8.86 3.85
C ALA A 115 9.56 -7.76 2.79
N ALA A 116 8.67 -6.77 2.75
CA ALA A 116 8.78 -5.62 1.86
C ALA A 116 9.92 -4.69 2.31
N MET A 117 10.03 -4.42 3.62
CA MET A 117 11.18 -3.68 4.19
C MET A 117 12.51 -4.36 3.86
N ALA A 118 12.61 -5.68 4.01
CA ALA A 118 13.79 -6.45 3.66
C ALA A 118 14.19 -6.30 2.18
N ALA A 119 13.20 -6.23 1.27
CA ALA A 119 13.47 -6.03 -0.15
C ALA A 119 14.07 -4.64 -0.41
N GLY A 120 13.53 -3.58 0.20
CA GLY A 120 14.07 -2.22 0.10
C GLY A 120 15.46 -2.09 0.72
N LEU A 121 15.66 -2.65 1.92
CA LEU A 121 16.94 -2.59 2.62
C LEU A 121 18.07 -3.26 1.80
N ARG A 122 17.81 -4.40 1.14
CA ARG A 122 18.79 -5.05 0.25
C ARG A 122 19.20 -4.18 -0.94
N ARG A 123 18.36 -3.23 -1.35
CA ARG A 123 18.66 -2.25 -2.41
C ARG A 123 19.32 -0.98 -1.87
N GLY A 124 19.66 -0.94 -0.58
CA GLY A 124 20.32 0.18 0.08
C GLY A 124 19.40 1.31 0.52
N TYR A 125 18.07 1.12 0.52
CA TYR A 125 17.15 2.12 1.06
C TYR A 125 17.18 2.10 2.59
N ALA A 126 17.01 3.27 3.22
CA ALA A 126 16.39 3.28 4.54
C ALA A 126 14.91 2.94 4.34
N VAL A 127 14.34 2.04 5.13
CA VAL A 127 12.98 1.53 4.92
C VAL A 127 12.12 1.70 6.16
N ALA A 128 10.81 1.88 5.96
CA ALA A 128 9.85 2.00 7.06
C ALA A 128 8.55 1.25 6.78
N SER A 129 7.96 0.65 7.82
CA SER A 129 6.60 0.08 7.78
C SER A 129 5.94 0.13 9.15
N THR A 130 4.61 0.11 9.18
CA THR A 130 3.79 0.25 10.38
C THR A 130 2.78 -0.89 10.52
N ASP A 131 2.34 -1.14 11.75
CA ASP A 131 1.21 -2.01 12.08
C ASP A 131 -0.15 -1.34 11.90
N THR A 132 -0.21 -0.13 11.37
CA THR A 132 -1.45 0.61 11.09
C THR A 132 -2.32 1.00 12.31
N GLY A 133 -1.85 0.80 13.54
CA GLY A 133 -2.56 1.26 14.75
C GLY A 133 -3.33 0.19 15.54
N HIS A 134 -3.23 -1.08 15.13
CA HIS A 134 -3.93 -2.20 15.76
C HIS A 134 -3.19 -3.53 15.56
N ALA A 135 -3.73 -4.61 16.12
CA ALA A 135 -3.22 -5.97 15.98
C ALA A 135 -4.25 -6.86 15.27
N GLY A 136 -3.76 -7.83 14.49
CA GLY A 136 -4.62 -8.74 13.73
C GLY A 136 -5.13 -8.14 12.42
N ASP A 137 -5.94 -8.90 11.69
CA ASP A 137 -6.45 -8.54 10.36
C ASP A 137 -7.99 -8.50 10.33
N ASP A 138 -8.63 -8.55 11.50
CA ASP A 138 -10.08 -8.50 11.61
C ASP A 138 -10.56 -7.05 11.77
N MET A 139 -11.67 -6.70 11.13
CA MET A 139 -12.19 -5.32 11.14
C MET A 139 -12.78 -4.89 12.51
N LYS A 140 -12.78 -5.75 13.55
CA LYS A 140 -13.31 -5.37 14.86
C LYS A 140 -12.44 -4.32 15.55
N PHE A 141 -11.19 -4.14 15.11
CA PHE A 141 -10.32 -3.07 15.61
C PHE A 141 -10.98 -1.68 15.55
N GLY A 142 -11.90 -1.46 14.60
CA GLY A 142 -12.61 -0.19 14.43
C GLY A 142 -13.91 -0.06 15.22
N GLN A 143 -14.41 -1.12 15.84
CA GLN A 143 -15.70 -1.08 16.55
C GLN A 143 -15.59 -0.27 17.83
N GLY A 144 -16.23 0.91 17.87
CA GLY A 144 -16.12 1.84 19.00
C GLY A 144 -14.79 2.61 19.06
N HIS A 145 -13.90 2.43 18.06
CA HIS A 145 -12.56 3.01 18.00
C HIS A 145 -12.35 3.79 16.67
N PRO A 146 -13.02 4.94 16.48
CA PRO A 146 -12.94 5.70 15.23
C PRO A 146 -11.51 6.17 14.91
N GLU A 147 -10.68 6.43 15.93
CA GLU A 147 -9.29 6.84 15.72
C GLU A 147 -8.43 5.70 15.14
N LYS A 148 -8.72 4.44 15.48
CA LYS A 148 -8.03 3.31 14.85
C LYS A 148 -8.40 3.12 13.39
N VAL A 149 -9.65 3.44 13.02
CA VAL A 149 -10.06 3.49 11.61
C VAL A 149 -9.28 4.58 10.87
N ILE A 150 -9.06 5.74 11.50
CA ILE A 150 -8.24 6.83 10.94
C ILE A 150 -6.76 6.43 10.83
N ASP A 151 -6.21 5.78 11.86
CA ASP A 151 -4.82 5.27 11.87
C ASP A 151 -4.60 4.34 10.69
N TRP A 152 -5.48 3.37 10.50
CA TRP A 152 -5.40 2.43 9.39
C TRP A 152 -5.65 3.09 8.02
N ALA A 153 -6.60 4.02 7.94
CA ALA A 153 -7.00 4.61 6.66
C ALA A 153 -5.94 5.54 6.07
N TYR A 154 -5.22 6.30 6.90
CA TYR A 154 -4.22 7.25 6.41
C TYR A 154 -3.18 7.71 7.44
N ARG A 155 -3.51 7.83 8.73
CA ARG A 155 -2.63 8.55 9.67
C ARG A 155 -1.37 7.78 10.05
N SER A 156 -1.43 6.45 10.09
CA SER A 156 -0.27 5.63 10.46
C SER A 156 0.90 5.75 9.49
N ILE A 157 0.61 5.78 8.18
CA ILE A 157 1.64 5.91 7.14
C ILE A 157 2.29 7.28 7.25
N HIS A 158 1.51 8.36 7.24
CA HIS A 158 2.02 9.72 7.38
C HIS A 158 2.93 9.91 8.62
N VAL A 159 2.45 9.53 9.81
CA VAL A 159 3.22 9.71 11.06
C VAL A 159 4.52 8.88 11.06
N MET A 160 4.46 7.67 10.50
CA MET A 160 5.65 6.85 10.27
C MET A 160 6.61 7.55 9.29
N THR A 161 6.11 8.10 8.19
CA THR A 161 6.91 8.78 7.16
C THR A 161 7.67 9.97 7.74
N GLU A 162 6.97 10.89 8.41
CA GLU A 162 7.57 12.07 9.02
C GLU A 162 8.65 11.70 10.04
N THR A 163 8.33 10.73 10.91
CA THR A 163 9.30 10.27 11.91
C THR A 163 10.50 9.60 11.26
N SER A 164 10.29 8.81 10.21
CA SER A 164 11.36 8.12 9.49
C SER A 164 12.31 9.10 8.83
N LYS A 165 11.80 10.19 8.24
CA LYS A 165 12.65 11.27 7.69
C LYS A 165 13.56 11.88 8.76
N LEU A 166 13.05 12.11 9.97
CA LEU A 166 13.85 12.63 11.10
C LEU A 166 14.88 11.61 11.61
N VAL A 167 14.47 10.36 11.78
CA VAL A 167 15.34 9.26 12.21
C VAL A 167 16.50 9.06 11.23
N VAL A 168 16.21 9.03 9.92
CA VAL A 168 17.24 8.93 8.87
C VAL A 168 18.17 10.14 8.90
N ARG A 169 17.64 11.36 9.06
CA ARG A 169 18.46 12.57 9.17
C ARG A 169 19.48 12.48 10.31
N VAL A 170 19.04 12.04 11.49
CA VAL A 170 19.93 11.92 12.66
C VAL A 170 20.95 10.81 12.48
N ALA A 171 20.56 9.69 11.86
CA ALA A 171 21.43 8.56 11.61
C ALA A 171 22.52 8.88 10.56
N GLN A 172 22.14 9.50 9.45
CA GLN A 172 22.98 9.70 8.27
C GLN A 172 23.61 11.10 8.18
N GLY A 173 23.25 12.02 9.07
CA GLY A 173 23.71 13.41 9.07
C GLY A 173 23.06 14.29 8.00
N LYS A 174 22.21 13.73 7.13
CA LYS A 174 21.42 14.44 6.11
C LYS A 174 20.07 13.78 5.90
N PHE A 175 19.09 14.54 5.41
CA PHE A 175 17.83 13.96 4.93
C PHE A 175 18.07 13.06 3.71
N ALA A 176 17.13 12.14 3.46
CA ALA A 176 17.11 11.40 2.20
C ALA A 176 16.98 12.37 1.02
N ASP A 177 17.71 12.09 -0.06
CA ASP A 177 17.66 12.88 -1.30
C ASP A 177 16.29 12.70 -1.98
N HIS A 178 15.69 11.52 -1.83
CA HIS A 178 14.31 11.22 -2.24
C HIS A 178 13.63 10.21 -1.30
N ALA A 179 12.31 10.31 -1.18
CA ALA A 179 11.45 9.35 -0.50
C ALA A 179 10.47 8.70 -1.48
N TYR A 180 10.32 7.38 -1.40
CA TYR A 180 9.40 6.59 -2.22
C TYR A 180 8.41 5.81 -1.36
N PHE A 181 7.18 5.63 -1.85
CA PHE A 181 6.21 4.73 -1.24
C PHE A 181 5.84 3.61 -2.20
N VAL A 182 5.81 2.37 -1.72
CA VAL A 182 5.42 1.20 -2.51
C VAL A 182 4.39 0.38 -1.74
N GLY A 183 3.24 0.12 -2.37
CA GLY A 183 2.18 -0.69 -1.77
C GLY A 183 1.26 -1.31 -2.82
N CYS A 184 0.72 -2.49 -2.50
CA CYS A 184 -0.25 -3.20 -3.32
C CYS A 184 -1.53 -3.50 -2.51
N SER A 185 -2.70 -3.59 -3.15
CA SER A 185 -3.97 -3.82 -2.45
C SER A 185 -4.28 -2.69 -1.46
N SER A 186 -4.23 -3.00 -0.17
CA SER A 186 -4.40 -2.01 0.90
C SER A 186 -3.25 -1.01 0.95
N GLY A 187 -2.05 -1.45 0.59
CA GLY A 187 -0.90 -0.60 0.33
C GLY A 187 -1.12 0.32 -0.87
N GLY A 188 -1.88 -0.11 -1.88
CA GLY A 188 -2.25 0.76 -3.00
C GLY A 188 -3.27 1.83 -2.57
N HIS A 189 -4.21 1.50 -1.66
CA HIS A 189 -5.06 2.50 -0.98
C HIS A 189 -4.21 3.50 -0.21
N GLN A 190 -3.27 3.02 0.62
CA GLN A 190 -2.37 3.86 1.40
C GLN A 190 -1.53 4.78 0.49
N ALA A 191 -0.97 4.23 -0.58
CA ALA A 191 -0.21 4.96 -1.59
C ALA A 191 -1.02 6.14 -2.20
N LEU A 192 -2.26 5.88 -2.60
CA LEU A 192 -3.13 6.94 -3.11
C LEU A 192 -3.60 7.92 -2.02
N SER A 193 -3.71 7.45 -0.77
CA SER A 193 -4.02 8.28 0.38
C SER A 193 -2.89 9.29 0.64
N GLU A 194 -1.63 8.84 0.63
CA GLU A 194 -0.45 9.71 0.73
C GLU A 194 -0.45 10.74 -0.40
N ALA A 195 -0.63 10.31 -1.65
CA ALA A 195 -0.67 11.22 -2.80
C ALA A 195 -1.75 12.32 -2.68
N GLN A 196 -2.90 12.00 -2.09
CA GLN A 196 -4.05 12.90 -2.00
C GLN A 196 -4.03 13.79 -0.75
N ARG A 197 -3.51 13.29 0.37
CA ARG A 197 -3.60 13.93 1.70
C ARG A 197 -2.28 14.52 2.16
N TYR A 198 -1.17 13.89 1.79
CA TYR A 198 0.18 14.20 2.24
C TYR A 198 1.12 14.27 1.03
N PRO A 199 0.90 15.21 0.09
CA PRO A 199 1.65 15.24 -1.17
C PRO A 199 3.16 15.48 -0.99
N ASP A 200 3.58 15.98 0.17
CA ASP A 200 4.99 16.24 0.51
C ASP A 200 5.68 15.02 1.17
N ASP A 201 4.95 13.93 1.41
CA ASP A 201 5.50 12.75 2.08
C ASP A 201 6.44 11.95 1.17
N TYR A 202 6.16 11.89 -0.13
CA TYR A 202 6.92 11.07 -1.08
C TYR A 202 7.09 11.76 -2.43
N ASP A 203 8.30 11.67 -2.98
CA ASP A 203 8.64 12.14 -4.33
C ASP A 203 8.14 11.19 -5.43
N GLY A 204 7.95 9.91 -5.08
CA GLY A 204 7.49 8.88 -6.01
C GLY A 204 6.65 7.81 -5.32
N ILE A 205 5.54 7.41 -5.96
CA ILE A 205 4.59 6.46 -5.40
C ILE A 205 4.29 5.35 -6.41
N SER A 206 4.39 4.09 -5.96
CA SER A 206 3.93 2.91 -6.69
C SER A 206 2.70 2.32 -6.00
N ALA A 207 1.53 2.53 -6.61
CA ALA A 207 0.23 2.08 -6.11
C ALA A 207 -0.29 0.89 -6.95
N GLY A 208 0.00 -0.33 -6.50
CA GLY A 208 -0.50 -1.56 -7.12
C GLY A 208 -1.90 -1.93 -6.64
N ASP A 209 -2.75 -2.42 -7.55
CA ASP A 209 -4.12 -2.91 -7.27
C ASP A 209 -4.85 -2.12 -6.15
N PRO A 210 -4.98 -0.79 -6.27
CA PRO A 210 -5.32 0.03 -5.13
C PRO A 210 -6.76 -0.19 -4.67
N ALA A 211 -6.94 -0.60 -3.40
CA ALA A 211 -8.23 -0.71 -2.74
C ALA A 211 -8.83 0.67 -2.35
N ASN A 212 -8.72 1.65 -3.25
CA ASN A 212 -8.92 3.07 -2.98
C ASN A 212 -10.38 3.48 -2.75
N ASN A 213 -11.33 2.76 -3.35
CA ASN A 213 -12.75 2.98 -3.13
C ASN A 213 -13.31 2.00 -2.09
N ARG A 214 -12.72 2.03 -0.87
CA ARG A 214 -13.00 1.07 0.23
C ARG A 214 -14.49 0.81 0.44
N ILE A 215 -15.31 1.87 0.47
CA ILE A 215 -16.74 1.73 0.73
C ILE A 215 -17.41 0.91 -0.38
N ARG A 216 -17.23 1.31 -1.65
CA ARG A 216 -17.85 0.62 -2.79
C ARG A 216 -17.28 -0.79 -2.97
N GLN A 217 -15.99 -1.00 -2.73
CA GLN A 217 -15.35 -2.31 -2.76
C GLN A 217 -15.92 -3.26 -1.69
N THR A 218 -16.13 -2.79 -0.45
CA THR A 218 -16.73 -3.63 0.61
C THR A 218 -18.16 -4.05 0.25
N PHE A 219 -18.95 -3.16 -0.36
CA PHE A 219 -20.25 -3.55 -0.90
C PHE A 219 -20.15 -4.56 -2.04
N ALA A 220 -19.12 -4.47 -2.88
CA ALA A 220 -18.85 -5.45 -3.93
C ALA A 220 -18.57 -6.84 -3.35
N PHE A 221 -17.74 -6.95 -2.31
CA PHE A 221 -17.47 -8.23 -1.65
C PHE A 221 -18.74 -8.87 -1.08
N LEU A 222 -19.59 -8.08 -0.41
CA LEU A 222 -20.88 -8.55 0.11
C LEU A 222 -21.81 -9.01 -1.03
N HIS A 223 -21.86 -8.26 -2.12
CA HIS A 223 -22.67 -8.62 -3.27
C HIS A 223 -22.18 -9.89 -3.94
N SER A 224 -20.88 -10.03 -4.19
CA SER A 224 -20.31 -11.24 -4.78
C SER A 224 -20.64 -12.46 -3.94
N TRP A 225 -20.57 -12.37 -2.60
CA TRP A 225 -21.01 -13.44 -1.71
C TRP A 225 -22.49 -13.78 -1.92
N ASN A 226 -23.38 -12.78 -1.85
CA ASN A 226 -24.83 -12.98 -2.01
C ASN A 226 -25.23 -13.47 -3.41
N ALA A 227 -24.49 -13.09 -4.45
CA ALA A 227 -24.74 -13.50 -5.83
C ALA A 227 -24.31 -14.94 -6.07
N THR A 228 -23.30 -15.42 -5.34
CA THR A 228 -22.68 -16.72 -5.59
C THR A 228 -23.02 -17.78 -4.56
N HIS A 229 -23.73 -17.45 -3.48
CA HIS A 229 -24.07 -18.41 -2.42
C HIS A 229 -25.59 -18.51 -2.19
N GLY A 230 -26.06 -19.73 -1.92
CA GLY A 230 -27.42 -19.99 -1.49
C GLY A 230 -27.66 -19.60 -0.03
N ALA A 231 -28.92 -19.63 0.41
CA ALA A 231 -29.30 -19.36 1.81
C ALA A 231 -28.71 -20.38 2.81
N ASP A 232 -28.30 -21.56 2.33
CA ASP A 232 -27.57 -22.57 3.10
C ASP A 232 -26.05 -22.32 3.18
N GLY A 233 -25.58 -21.21 2.61
CA GLY A 233 -24.17 -20.82 2.58
C GLY A 233 -23.32 -21.62 1.60
N LYS A 234 -23.91 -22.43 0.72
CA LYS A 234 -23.16 -23.19 -0.29
C LYS A 234 -22.99 -22.40 -1.58
N PRO A 235 -21.86 -22.56 -2.29
CA PRO A 235 -21.67 -21.92 -3.58
C PRO A 235 -22.70 -22.44 -4.60
N THR A 236 -23.30 -21.52 -5.33
CA THR A 236 -24.29 -21.77 -6.38
C THR A 236 -23.61 -22.40 -7.60
N ILE A 237 -22.40 -21.94 -7.92
CA ILE A 237 -21.52 -22.53 -8.94
C ILE A 237 -20.51 -23.42 -8.21
N PRO A 238 -20.57 -24.75 -8.36
CA PRO A 238 -19.61 -25.63 -7.70
C PRO A 238 -18.21 -25.48 -8.32
N ASP A 239 -17.17 -25.72 -7.53
CA ASP A 239 -15.77 -25.53 -7.90
C ASP A 239 -15.39 -26.22 -9.23
N ASN A 240 -15.93 -27.42 -9.46
CA ASN A 240 -15.66 -28.20 -10.67
C ASN A 240 -16.24 -27.58 -11.96
N LYS A 241 -17.06 -26.53 -11.86
CA LYS A 241 -17.63 -25.79 -12.99
C LYS A 241 -17.06 -24.38 -13.18
N LEU A 242 -16.32 -23.85 -12.21
CA LEU A 242 -15.76 -22.49 -12.31
C LEU A 242 -14.84 -22.33 -13.53
N SER A 243 -14.08 -23.37 -13.87
CA SER A 243 -13.18 -23.36 -15.04
C SER A 243 -13.92 -23.25 -16.38
N LEU A 244 -15.21 -23.61 -16.45
CA LEU A 244 -16.01 -23.43 -17.66
C LEU A 244 -16.16 -21.95 -18.00
N LEU A 245 -16.34 -21.09 -17.00
CA LEU A 245 -16.45 -19.63 -17.19
C LEU A 245 -15.15 -19.06 -17.73
N THR A 246 -14.02 -19.35 -17.07
CA THR A 246 -12.70 -18.88 -17.50
C THR A 246 -12.38 -19.35 -18.91
N LYS A 247 -12.56 -20.65 -19.19
CA LYS A 247 -12.29 -21.21 -20.52
C LYS A 247 -13.14 -20.55 -21.59
N ALA A 248 -14.44 -20.41 -21.35
CA ALA A 248 -15.34 -19.82 -22.35
C ALA A 248 -15.08 -18.32 -22.56
N ALA A 249 -14.69 -17.57 -21.51
CA ALA A 249 -14.29 -16.17 -21.61
C ALA A 249 -13.00 -16.02 -22.43
N VAL A 250 -11.96 -16.81 -22.10
CA VAL A 250 -10.68 -16.82 -22.83
C VAL A 250 -10.88 -17.23 -24.28
N GLU A 251 -11.59 -18.33 -24.56
CA GLU A 251 -11.89 -18.77 -25.94
C GLU A 251 -12.58 -17.70 -26.79
N MET A 252 -13.37 -16.83 -26.15
CA MET A 252 -14.08 -15.75 -26.83
C MET A 252 -13.20 -14.51 -27.04
N CYS A 253 -12.27 -14.23 -26.12
CA CYS A 253 -11.67 -12.92 -25.96
C CYS A 253 -10.15 -12.85 -26.14
N ASP A 254 -9.44 -13.98 -26.02
CA ASP A 254 -7.97 -14.09 -26.18
C ASP A 254 -7.50 -13.44 -27.48
N GLY A 255 -8.06 -13.86 -28.62
CA GLY A 255 -7.70 -13.35 -29.94
C GLY A 255 -8.01 -11.87 -30.23
N LEU A 256 -8.58 -11.10 -29.31
CA LEU A 256 -9.02 -9.73 -29.57
C LEU A 256 -7.84 -8.73 -29.66
N ASP A 257 -6.72 -9.03 -29.03
CA ASP A 257 -5.49 -8.25 -29.13
C ASP A 257 -4.61 -8.62 -30.35
N GLY A 258 -4.99 -9.67 -31.08
CA GLY A 258 -4.27 -10.18 -32.25
C GLY A 258 -3.30 -11.33 -31.94
N LEU A 259 -3.21 -11.76 -30.68
CA LEU A 259 -2.46 -12.92 -30.23
C LEU A 259 -3.41 -13.98 -29.64
N LYS A 260 -3.06 -15.25 -29.72
CA LYS A 260 -3.79 -16.33 -29.05
C LYS A 260 -2.84 -17.05 -28.11
N ASP A 261 -2.73 -16.55 -26.89
CA ASP A 261 -1.80 -17.05 -25.87
C ASP A 261 -2.52 -17.45 -24.57
N GLY A 262 -3.85 -17.36 -24.55
CA GLY A 262 -4.69 -17.66 -23.41
C GLY A 262 -4.87 -16.50 -22.43
N ILE A 263 -4.47 -15.28 -22.81
CA ILE A 263 -4.55 -14.07 -22.00
C ILE A 263 -5.60 -13.13 -22.61
N ILE A 264 -6.39 -12.48 -21.75
CA ILE A 264 -7.27 -11.38 -22.18
C ILE A 264 -6.53 -10.08 -21.86
N ASP A 265 -5.80 -9.52 -22.84
CA ASP A 265 -4.94 -8.34 -22.63
C ASP A 265 -5.74 -7.08 -22.25
N ASP A 266 -6.87 -6.84 -22.94
CA ASP A 266 -7.82 -5.76 -22.60
C ASP A 266 -9.21 -6.33 -22.27
N PRO A 267 -9.51 -6.60 -20.98
CA PRO A 267 -10.81 -7.12 -20.55
C PRO A 267 -12.00 -6.25 -20.95
N ARG A 268 -11.81 -4.94 -21.21
CA ARG A 268 -12.90 -4.03 -21.61
C ARG A 268 -13.44 -4.33 -23.00
N ARG A 269 -12.65 -5.00 -23.84
CA ARG A 269 -13.03 -5.44 -25.19
C ARG A 269 -13.72 -6.80 -25.19
N CYS A 270 -13.69 -7.51 -24.06
CA CYS A 270 -14.32 -8.80 -23.89
C CYS A 270 -15.80 -8.64 -23.48
N HIS A 271 -16.72 -9.02 -24.36
CA HIS A 271 -18.16 -9.00 -24.09
C HIS A 271 -18.71 -10.41 -23.88
N PHE A 272 -18.10 -11.17 -22.97
CA PHE A 272 -18.52 -12.53 -22.64
C PHE A 272 -19.86 -12.53 -21.86
N ASP A 273 -20.86 -13.23 -22.39
CA ASP A 273 -22.13 -13.50 -21.70
C ASP A 273 -22.14 -14.96 -21.17
N PRO A 274 -22.18 -15.19 -19.84
CA PRO A 274 -22.28 -16.53 -19.26
C PRO A 274 -23.46 -17.38 -19.76
N ALA A 275 -24.52 -16.77 -20.32
CA ALA A 275 -25.67 -17.50 -20.87
C ALA A 275 -25.31 -18.49 -21.98
N ARG A 276 -24.17 -18.30 -22.65
CA ARG A 276 -23.69 -19.27 -23.65
C ARG A 276 -23.33 -20.63 -23.07
N LEU A 277 -23.15 -20.72 -21.75
CA LEU A 277 -22.91 -21.97 -21.03
C LEU A 277 -24.20 -22.61 -20.51
N LEU A 278 -25.40 -22.07 -20.80
CA LEU A 278 -26.66 -22.61 -20.28
C LEU A 278 -26.88 -24.07 -20.72
N CYS A 279 -27.18 -24.94 -19.76
CA CYS A 279 -27.55 -26.33 -20.03
C CYS A 279 -28.84 -26.43 -20.86
N LYS A 280 -28.85 -27.31 -21.87
CA LYS A 280 -30.05 -27.57 -22.70
C LYS A 280 -31.11 -28.35 -21.95
N ALA A 281 -30.70 -29.29 -21.11
CA ALA A 281 -31.56 -30.06 -20.22
C ALA A 281 -30.76 -30.51 -19.00
N GLY A 282 -31.40 -30.54 -17.84
CA GLY A 282 -30.77 -31.00 -16.60
C GLY A 282 -29.54 -30.19 -16.19
N ASP A 283 -28.74 -30.81 -15.33
CA ASP A 283 -27.47 -30.29 -14.86
C ASP A 283 -26.34 -31.21 -15.34
N GLU A 284 -25.43 -30.69 -16.17
CA GLU A 284 -24.29 -31.46 -16.72
C GLU A 284 -22.95 -30.81 -16.37
N ALA A 285 -21.87 -31.60 -16.40
CA ALA A 285 -20.53 -31.14 -16.04
C ALA A 285 -19.92 -30.11 -17.00
N THR A 286 -20.50 -29.93 -18.19
CA THR A 286 -19.98 -29.09 -19.29
C THR A 286 -20.76 -27.79 -19.50
N CYS A 287 -21.78 -27.55 -18.68
CA CYS A 287 -22.68 -26.40 -18.78
C CYS A 287 -23.05 -25.88 -17.39
N LEU A 288 -23.73 -24.73 -17.36
CA LEU A 288 -24.25 -24.09 -16.16
C LEU A 288 -25.78 -24.17 -16.15
N THR A 289 -26.37 -24.49 -15.00
CA THR A 289 -27.82 -24.36 -14.79
C THR A 289 -28.26 -22.90 -14.88
N ALA A 290 -29.56 -22.64 -15.03
CA ALA A 290 -30.07 -21.26 -15.06
C ALA A 290 -29.66 -20.44 -13.82
N ALA A 291 -29.68 -21.05 -12.62
CA ALA A 291 -29.24 -20.39 -11.40
C ALA A 291 -27.73 -20.11 -11.39
N GLN A 292 -26.92 -21.02 -11.93
CA GLN A 292 -25.47 -20.83 -12.08
C GLN A 292 -25.14 -19.72 -13.08
N VAL A 293 -25.87 -19.65 -14.20
CA VAL A 293 -25.75 -18.55 -15.17
C VAL A 293 -26.12 -17.21 -14.55
N ASP A 294 -27.23 -17.14 -13.80
CA ASP A 294 -27.65 -15.92 -13.11
C ASP A 294 -26.63 -15.44 -12.07
N ALA A 295 -26.08 -16.36 -11.26
CA ALA A 295 -24.99 -16.06 -10.33
C ALA A 295 -23.73 -15.52 -11.04
N ALA A 296 -23.35 -16.14 -12.16
CA ALA A 296 -22.23 -15.66 -12.97
C ALA A 296 -22.51 -14.25 -13.54
N LYS A 297 -23.69 -14.03 -14.13
CA LYS A 297 -24.09 -12.72 -14.69
C LYS A 297 -24.00 -11.61 -13.65
N LYS A 298 -24.53 -11.82 -12.45
CA LYS A 298 -24.45 -10.85 -11.35
C LYS A 298 -23.00 -10.52 -10.99
N THR A 299 -22.11 -11.52 -11.00
CA THR A 299 -20.68 -11.30 -10.77
C THR A 299 -20.07 -10.41 -11.85
N TYR A 300 -20.26 -10.74 -13.14
CA TYR A 300 -19.72 -9.97 -14.28
C TYR A 300 -20.33 -8.56 -14.41
N GLU A 301 -21.56 -8.35 -13.97
CA GLU A 301 -22.20 -7.03 -14.01
C GLU A 301 -21.76 -6.11 -12.86
N GLY A 302 -21.32 -6.68 -11.74
CA GLY A 302 -21.00 -5.97 -10.52
C GLY A 302 -22.23 -5.37 -9.82
N VAL A 303 -21.97 -4.63 -8.73
CA VAL A 303 -23.02 -4.03 -7.90
C VAL A 303 -23.64 -2.82 -8.59
N LYS A 304 -24.96 -2.84 -8.71
CA LYS A 304 -25.78 -1.67 -9.04
C LYS A 304 -26.71 -1.30 -7.88
N ASN A 305 -26.99 -0.02 -7.73
CA ASN A 305 -27.99 0.46 -6.78
C ASN A 305 -29.39 0.03 -7.26
N PRO A 306 -30.16 -0.73 -6.47
CA PRO A 306 -31.44 -1.29 -6.93
C PRO A 306 -32.53 -0.23 -7.13
N ARG A 307 -32.37 0.99 -6.59
CA ARG A 307 -33.33 2.09 -6.74
C ARG A 307 -33.02 3.00 -7.92
N THR A 308 -31.74 3.27 -8.17
CA THR A 308 -31.30 4.25 -9.17
C THR A 308 -30.68 3.63 -10.42
N GLY A 309 -30.28 2.35 -10.37
CA GLY A 309 -29.54 1.68 -11.43
C GLY A 309 -28.05 2.09 -11.52
N GLU A 310 -27.58 2.99 -10.66
CA GLU A 310 -26.19 3.45 -10.66
C GLU A 310 -25.20 2.31 -10.38
N GLN A 311 -24.11 2.22 -11.16
CA GLN A 311 -23.01 1.30 -10.88
C GLN A 311 -22.29 1.73 -9.58
N ILE A 312 -22.31 0.86 -8.57
CA ILE A 312 -21.60 1.05 -7.31
C ILE A 312 -20.15 0.57 -7.46
N PHE A 313 -19.96 -0.64 -7.98
CA PHE A 313 -18.64 -1.24 -8.22
C PHE A 313 -18.73 -2.18 -9.42
N THR A 314 -17.72 -2.17 -10.28
CA THR A 314 -17.70 -3.00 -11.50
C THR A 314 -17.55 -4.49 -11.17
N GLY A 315 -18.04 -5.34 -12.07
CA GLY A 315 -17.76 -6.78 -12.05
C GLY A 315 -16.42 -7.12 -12.67
#